data_AF-A0A961QUX0-F1
#
_entry.id   AF-A0A961QUX0-F1
#
_cell.length_a   1.000
_cell.length_b   1.000
_cell.length_c   1.000
_cell.angle_alpha   90.00
_cell.angle_beta   90.00
_cell.angle_gamma   90.00
#
_symmetry.space_group_name_H-M   'P 1'
#
loop_
_entity.id
_entity.type
_entity.pdbx_description
1 polymer ?
#
loop_
_entity_poly.entity_id
_entity_poly.type
_entity_poly.pdbx_seq_one_letter_code
_entity_poly.pdbx_strand_id
1 'polypeptide(L)'
;IGLILGAFLVMRGRREPGAPSMALAWQGWLWVLVAGVVLGYSSRVAFGCNVGAFFSGISSGSLHGWVWFASAFAGSALGLRLRPFVLRRPALGIPA
;
A
#
# COMPACT_ATOMS: atom_id res chain seq x y z
N ILE A 1 -9.02 -12.15 -5.76
CA ILE A 1 -10.29 -11.88 -6.49
C ILE A 1 -11.40 -11.43 -5.55
N GLY A 2 -11.74 -12.20 -4.50
CA GLY A 2 -12.77 -11.82 -3.53
C GLY A 2 -12.57 -10.42 -2.90
N LEU A 3 -11.35 -10.07 -2.49
CA LEU A 3 -11.02 -8.71 -1.99
C LEU A 3 -11.31 -7.60 -3.01
N ILE A 4 -11.02 -7.84 -4.29
CA ILE A 4 -11.22 -6.85 -5.37
C ILE A 4 -12.73 -6.66 -5.63
N LEU A 5 -13.47 -7.77 -5.78
CA LEU A 5 -14.91 -7.73 -6.00
C LEU A 5 -15.67 -7.14 -4.81
N GLY A 6 -15.29 -7.52 -3.58
CA GLY A 6 -15.87 -6.97 -2.36
C GLY A 6 -15.66 -5.46 -2.24
N ALA A 7 -14.44 -4.99 -2.48
CA ALA A 7 -14.15 -3.55 -2.49
C ALA A 7 -14.96 -2.81 -3.56
N PHE A 8 -15.08 -3.37 -4.76
CA PHE A 8 -15.89 -2.81 -5.84
C PHE A 8 -17.37 -2.71 -5.48
N LEU A 9 -17.97 -3.78 -4.94
CA LEU A 9 -19.38 -3.81 -4.54
C LEU A 9 -19.70 -2.79 -3.45
N VAL A 10 -18.84 -2.69 -2.43
CA VAL A 10 -18.99 -1.71 -1.34
C VAL A 10 -18.90 -0.28 -1.90
N MET A 11 -17.92 -0.01 -2.77
CA MET A 11 -17.76 1.32 -3.36
C MET A 11 -18.93 1.70 -4.27
N ARG A 12 -19.53 0.75 -4.99
CA ARG A 12 -20.70 0.98 -5.85
C ARG A 12 -21.94 1.45 -5.07
N GLY A 13 -22.07 1.02 -3.81
CA GLY A 13 -23.18 1.40 -2.93
C GLY A 13 -23.02 2.74 -2.22
N ARG A 14 -21.86 3.41 -2.35
CA ARG A 14 -21.62 4.70 -1.70
C ARG A 14 -22.21 5.85 -2.51
N ARG A 15 -23.03 6.68 -1.84
CA ARG A 15 -23.64 7.90 -2.41
C ARG A 15 -22.62 8.98 -2.76
N GLU A 16 -21.51 9.04 -2.02
CA GLU A 16 -20.39 9.95 -2.25
C GLU A 16 -19.10 9.13 -2.34
N PRO A 17 -18.79 8.57 -3.52
CA PRO A 17 -17.48 8.00 -3.76
C PRO A 17 -16.46 9.13 -3.59
N GLY A 18 -15.50 8.97 -2.67
CA GLY A 18 -14.45 9.96 -2.47
C GLY A 18 -13.73 10.29 -3.78
N ALA A 19 -13.17 11.50 -3.87
CA ALA A 19 -12.54 11.99 -5.10
C ALA A 19 -11.63 10.92 -5.74
N PRO A 20 -11.76 10.68 -7.06
CA PRO A 20 -10.92 9.71 -7.75
C PRO A 20 -9.45 10.07 -7.51
N SER A 21 -8.61 9.07 -7.30
CA SER A 21 -7.19 9.28 -7.04
C SER A 21 -6.60 10.15 -8.15
N MET A 22 -6.22 11.39 -7.79
CA MET A 22 -5.60 12.37 -8.67
C MET A 22 -4.57 11.69 -9.56
N ALA A 23 -4.59 12.02 -10.85
CA ALA A 23 -3.63 11.48 -11.82
C ALA A 23 -2.21 11.68 -11.29
N LEU A 24 -1.43 10.59 -11.23
CA LEU A 24 -0.01 10.68 -10.90
C LEU A 24 0.73 11.24 -12.12
N ALA A 25 1.77 12.05 -11.87
CA ALA A 25 2.74 12.36 -12.91
C ALA A 25 3.38 11.06 -13.40
N TRP A 26 3.91 11.04 -14.63
CA TRP A 26 4.65 9.90 -15.18
C TRP A 26 5.74 9.38 -14.21
N GLN A 27 6.44 10.29 -13.52
CA GLN A 27 7.43 9.95 -12.51
C GLN A 27 6.83 9.14 -11.33
N GLY A 28 5.60 9.45 -10.94
CA GLY A 28 4.89 8.72 -9.89
C GLY A 28 4.57 7.28 -10.29
N TRP A 29 4.23 7.04 -11.55
CA TRP A 29 4.01 5.68 -12.07
C TRP A 29 5.27 4.81 -12.01
N LEU A 30 6.44 5.39 -12.32
CA LEU A 30 7.73 4.69 -12.19
C LEU A 30 7.95 4.23 -10.75
N TRP A 31 7.73 5.13 -9.77
CA TRP A 31 7.88 4.79 -8.35
C TRP A 31 6.87 3.74 -7.87
N VAL A 32 5.63 3.79 -8.36
CA VAL A 32 4.60 2.77 -8.06
C VAL A 32 5.01 1.40 -8.58
N LEU A 33 5.55 1.31 -9.81
CA LEU A 33 6.04 0.06 -10.37
C LEU A 33 7.20 -0.51 -9.57
N VAL A 34 8.21 0.31 -9.28
CA VAL A 34 9.37 -0.09 -8.46
C VAL A 34 8.91 -0.56 -7.07
N ALA A 35 8.02 0.19 -6.41
CA ALA A 35 7.46 -0.20 -5.13
C ALA A 35 6.69 -1.52 -5.21
N GLY A 36 5.92 -1.76 -6.27
CA GLY A 36 5.20 -3.01 -6.50
C GLY A 36 6.12 -4.23 -6.62
N VAL A 37 7.22 -4.10 -7.37
CA VAL A 37 8.23 -5.17 -7.51
C VAL A 37 8.91 -5.47 -6.18
N VAL A 38 9.35 -4.42 -5.46
CA VAL A 38 9.99 -4.56 -4.15
C VAL A 38 9.04 -5.21 -3.14
N LEU A 39 7.75 -4.80 -3.13
CA LEU A 39 6.73 -5.36 -2.25
C LEU A 39 6.43 -6.83 -2.55
N GLY A 40 6.44 -7.21 -3.82
CA GLY A 40 6.30 -8.61 -4.23
C GLY A 40 7.50 -9.47 -3.81
N TYR A 41 8.72 -8.96 -4.03
CA TYR A 41 9.95 -9.64 -3.63
C TYR A 41 10.04 -9.82 -2.12
N SER A 42 9.79 -8.77 -1.34
CA SER A 42 9.85 -8.83 0.12
C SER A 42 8.82 -9.79 0.71
N SER A 43 7.63 -9.91 0.10
CA SER A 43 6.60 -10.87 0.53
C SER A 43 7.07 -12.33 0.43
N ARG A 44 7.96 -12.64 -0.52
CA ARG A 44 8.57 -13.98 -0.62
C ARG A 44 9.63 -14.21 0.45
N VAL A 45 10.48 -13.21 0.69
CA VAL A 45 11.54 -13.27 1.73
C VAL A 45 10.94 -13.40 3.13
N ALA A 46 9.81 -12.72 3.39
CA ALA A 46 9.11 -12.75 4.67
C ALA A 46 8.13 -13.93 4.83
N PHE A 47 8.09 -14.87 3.88
CA PHE A 47 7.18 -16.04 3.89
C PHE A 47 5.69 -15.68 4.05
N GLY A 48 5.25 -14.54 3.52
CA GLY A 48 3.86 -14.12 3.65
C GLY A 48 3.56 -12.78 2.98
N CYS A 49 2.28 -12.59 2.65
CA CYS A 49 1.75 -11.25 2.40
C CYS A 49 1.45 -10.57 3.75
N ASN A 50 1.37 -9.24 3.79
CA ASN A 50 1.11 -8.49 5.04
C ASN A 50 -0.04 -9.12 5.86
N VAL A 51 -1.20 -9.34 5.24
CA VAL A 51 -2.38 -9.92 5.91
C VAL A 51 -2.07 -11.31 6.49
N GLY A 52 -1.44 -12.20 5.72
CA GLY A 52 -1.11 -13.54 6.17
C GLY A 52 -0.09 -13.56 7.31
N ALA A 53 0.93 -12.72 7.24
CA ALA A 53 1.93 -12.57 8.30
C ALA A 53 1.33 -12.04 9.60
N PHE A 54 0.39 -11.09 9.51
CA PHE A 54 -0.39 -10.60 10.65
C PHE A 54 -1.23 -11.71 11.30
N PHE A 55 -2.04 -12.43 10.52
CA PHE A 55 -2.97 -13.42 11.05
C PHE A 55 -2.34 -14.75 11.43
N SER A 56 -1.19 -15.13 10.88
CA SER A 56 -0.51 -16.39 11.19
C SER A 56 0.67 -16.20 12.14
N GLY A 57 1.57 -15.27 11.84
CA GLY A 57 2.82 -15.10 12.58
C GLY A 57 2.63 -14.46 13.96
N ILE A 58 1.75 -13.45 14.07
CA ILE A 58 1.52 -12.75 15.34
C ILE A 58 0.54 -13.52 16.23
N SER A 59 -0.52 -14.09 15.65
CA SER A 59 -1.53 -14.85 16.41
C SER A 59 -0.97 -16.12 17.05
N SER A 60 0.03 -16.75 16.42
CA SER A 60 0.75 -17.91 16.97
C SER A 60 1.77 -17.55 18.06
N GLY A 61 1.97 -16.26 18.34
CA GLY A 61 2.95 -15.79 19.34
C GLY A 61 4.42 -15.91 18.88
N SER A 62 4.67 -16.06 17.58
CA SER A 62 6.03 -16.25 17.07
C SER A 62 6.86 -14.96 17.16
N LEU A 63 8.10 -15.09 17.67
CA LEU A 63 9.04 -13.98 17.78
C LEU A 63 9.37 -13.37 16.41
N HIS A 64 9.45 -14.21 15.37
CA HIS A 64 9.66 -13.77 13.99
C HIS A 64 8.52 -12.87 13.50
N GLY A 65 7.26 -13.21 13.82
CA GLY A 65 6.09 -12.42 13.45
C GLY A 65 6.09 -11.03 14.12
N TRP A 66 6.51 -10.95 15.37
CA TRP A 66 6.65 -9.68 16.11
C TRP A 66 7.79 -8.80 15.58
N VAL A 67 8.95 -9.38 15.26
CA VAL A 67 10.06 -8.63 14.63
C VAL A 67 9.67 -8.13 13.24
N TRP A 68 8.98 -8.98 12.47
CA TRP A 68 8.39 -8.58 11.19
C TRP A 68 7.40 -7.42 11.37
N PHE A 69 6.52 -7.48 12.37
CA PHE A 69 5.56 -6.42 12.65
C PHE A 69 6.23 -5.07 12.95
N ALA A 70 7.23 -5.07 13.82
CA ALA A 70 7.97 -3.85 14.17
C ALA A 70 8.66 -3.22 12.94
N SER A 71 9.30 -4.06 12.11
CA SER A 71 9.99 -3.58 10.90
C SER A 71 9.00 -3.08 9.83
N ALA A 72 7.88 -3.78 9.62
CA ALA A 72 6.81 -3.37 8.71
C ALA A 72 6.16 -2.05 9.14
N PHE A 73 5.95 -1.85 10.45
CA PHE A 73 5.40 -0.61 10.99
C PHE A 73 6.36 0.57 10.81
N ALA A 74 7.65 0.40 11.16
CA ALA A 74 8.67 1.42 10.97
C ALA A 74 8.83 1.79 9.48
N GLY A 75 8.87 0.80 8.59
CA GLY A 75 8.92 1.01 7.15
C GLY A 75 7.71 1.77 6.61
N SER A 76 6.51 1.46 7.10
CA SER A 76 5.28 2.18 6.72
C SER A 76 5.29 3.63 7.18
N ALA A 77 5.76 3.91 8.39
CA ALA A 77 5.91 5.27 8.91
C ALA A 77 6.90 6.10 8.07
N LEU A 78 8.02 5.49 7.67
CA LEU A 78 8.97 6.12 6.76
C LEU A 78 8.38 6.35 5.36
N GLY A 79 7.65 5.37 4.82
CA GLY A 79 6.97 5.49 3.53
C GLY A 79 5.97 6.65 3.47
N LEU A 80 5.22 6.88 4.56
CA LEU A 80 4.32 8.04 4.68
C LEU A 80 5.08 9.38 4.64
N ARG A 81 6.26 9.45 5.24
CA ARG A 81 7.13 10.64 5.20
C ARG A 81 7.73 10.87 3.81
N LEU A 82 8.02 9.81 3.06
CA LEU A 82 8.57 9.89 1.71
C LEU A 82 7.51 10.20 0.64
N ARG A 83 6.23 9.91 0.92
CA ARG A 83 5.10 10.13 0.01
C ARG A 83 5.09 11.51 -0.69
N PRO A 84 5.23 12.67 -0.01
CA PRO A 84 5.21 13.98 -0.68
C PRO A 84 6.39 14.21 -1.62
N PHE A 85 7.53 13.53 -1.39
CA PHE A 85 8.72 13.65 -2.24
C PHE A 85 8.63 12.77 -3.49
N VAL A 86 8.08 11.57 -3.32
CA VAL A 86 8.04 10.52 -4.35
C VAL A 86 6.82 10.66 -5.27
N LEU A 87 5.65 10.92 -4.70
CA LEU A 87 4.41 11.12 -5.46
C LEU A 87 4.24 12.61 -5.78
N ARG A 88 5.07 13.11 -6.70
CA ARG A 88 4.89 14.47 -7.25
C ARG A 88 3.56 14.54 -7.99
N ARG A 89 2.72 15.50 -7.58
CA ARG A 89 1.50 15.86 -8.31
C ARG A 89 1.94 16.36 -9.70
N PRO A 90 1.30 15.92 -10.79
CA PRO A 90 1.47 16.62 -12.05
C PRO A 90 1.00 18.06 -11.83
N ALA A 91 1.83 19.03 -12.20
CA ALA A 91 1.45 20.43 -12.29
C ALA A 91 0.46 20.57 -13.46
N LEU A 92 -0.74 20.04 -13.32
CA LEU A 92 -1.84 20.32 -14.21
C LEU A 92 -2.43 21.64 -13.72
N GLY A 93 -2.22 22.70 -14.49
CA GLY A 93 -2.78 24.03 -14.27
C GLY A 93 -4.30 24.02 -14.39
N ILE A 94 -4.99 23.45 -13.40
CA ILE A 94 -6.43 23.54 -13.22
C ILE A 94 -6.63 24.52 -12.05
N PRO A 95 -7.25 25.70 -12.29
CA PRO A 95 -7.51 26.66 -11.22
C PRO A 95 -8.43 26.04 -10.16
N ALA A 96 -8.16 26.45 -8.91
CA ALA A 96 -8.85 26.03 -7.69
C ALA A 96 -10.37 26.23 -7.72
#